data_AF-A0A7X8WB69-F1
#
_entry.id   AF-A0A7X8WB69-F1
#
_cell.length_a   1.000
_cell.length_b   1.000
_cell.length_c   1.000
_cell.angle_alpha   90.00
_cell.angle_beta   90.00
_cell.angle_gamma   90.00
#
_symmetry.space_group_name_H-M   'P 1'
#
loop_
_entity.id
_entity.type
_entity.pdbx_description
1 polymer ?
#
loop_
_entity_poly.entity_id
_entity_poly.type
_entity_poly.pdbx_seq_one_letter_code
_entity_poly.pdbx_strand_id
1 'polypeptide(L)'
;VREMLDMGINVSLAVDGSASNDSSDYLSEVRYALMLQRVKYGAGALTVPEVLTMATVNGAKALNFEQIGKIEKGWAADLALFDISTFDYAGGQSDPVASLIFCGNNHNAKYTIVNGRVVVDDGRLVGIDEELLAQKGREVSNKLYKKAGII
;
A
#
# COMPACT_ATOMS: atom_id res chain seq x y z
N VAL A 1 -12.88 -9.57 8.53
CA VAL A 1 -11.52 -10.11 8.24
C VAL A 1 -11.08 -11.08 9.31
N ARG A 2 -11.17 -10.70 10.61
CA ARG A 2 -10.76 -11.56 11.72
C ARG A 2 -11.31 -12.99 11.65
N GLU A 3 -12.62 -13.10 11.52
CA GLU A 3 -13.32 -14.40 11.43
C GLU A 3 -12.79 -15.27 10.28
N MET A 4 -12.53 -14.68 9.11
CA MET A 4 -11.97 -15.42 7.96
C MET A 4 -10.55 -15.91 8.23
N LEU A 5 -9.71 -15.09 8.86
CA LEU A 5 -8.36 -15.49 9.26
C LEU A 5 -8.41 -16.63 10.28
N ASP A 6 -9.35 -16.60 11.23
CA ASP A 6 -9.52 -17.65 12.24
C ASP A 6 -10.00 -18.97 11.64
N MET A 7 -10.69 -18.91 10.50
CA MET A 7 -11.07 -20.06 9.68
C MET A 7 -9.95 -20.56 8.76
N GLY A 8 -8.78 -19.92 8.76
CA GLY A 8 -7.66 -20.27 7.87
C GLY A 8 -7.84 -19.87 6.41
N ILE A 9 -8.77 -18.96 6.12
CA ILE A 9 -9.00 -18.44 4.76
C ILE A 9 -7.85 -17.49 4.38
N ASN A 10 -7.37 -17.61 3.14
CA ASN A 10 -6.40 -16.66 2.59
C ASN A 10 -7.07 -15.30 2.34
N VAL A 11 -6.74 -14.29 3.14
CA VAL A 11 -7.26 -12.92 2.99
C VAL A 11 -6.15 -12.00 2.51
N SER A 12 -6.39 -11.25 1.43
CA SER A 12 -5.50 -10.22 0.89
C SER A 12 -6.15 -8.84 0.90
N LEU A 13 -5.36 -7.80 0.61
CA LEU A 13 -5.81 -6.41 0.56
C LEU A 13 -5.71 -5.81 -0.85
N ALA A 14 -6.64 -4.92 -1.17
CA ALA A 14 -6.67 -4.13 -2.39
C ALA A 14 -7.31 -2.75 -2.11
N VAL A 15 -7.00 -1.76 -2.94
CA VAL A 15 -7.50 -0.38 -2.81
C VAL A 15 -8.81 -0.13 -3.56
N ASP A 16 -9.35 -1.11 -4.29
CA ASP A 16 -10.48 -0.92 -5.22
C ASP A 16 -10.21 0.20 -6.26
N GLY A 17 -11.24 0.64 -6.99
CA GLY A 17 -11.13 1.72 -7.99
C GLY A 17 -11.10 3.12 -7.38
N SER A 18 -10.54 4.07 -8.13
CA SER A 18 -10.46 5.51 -7.77
C SER A 18 -11.81 6.25 -7.72
N ALA A 19 -12.94 5.53 -7.73
CA ALA A 19 -14.28 6.08 -7.58
C ALA A 19 -14.98 5.61 -6.28
N SER A 20 -14.33 4.73 -5.51
CA SER A 20 -14.87 4.11 -4.28
C SER A 20 -13.83 4.00 -3.16
N ASN A 21 -12.65 4.61 -3.33
CA ASN A 21 -11.55 4.66 -2.37
C ASN A 21 -10.91 6.05 -2.38
N ASP A 22 -10.60 6.41 -3.63
CA ASP A 22 -10.18 7.67 -4.23
C ASP A 22 -8.71 8.07 -4.05
N SER A 23 -7.94 7.38 -3.20
CA SER A 23 -6.53 7.70 -2.95
C SER A 23 -5.52 6.79 -3.68
N SER A 24 -5.90 5.53 -3.93
CA SER A 24 -4.97 4.47 -4.37
C SER A 24 -3.75 4.29 -3.43
N ASP A 25 -3.93 4.59 -2.15
CA ASP A 25 -2.89 4.50 -1.12
C ASP A 25 -2.94 3.12 -0.42
N TYR A 26 -1.98 2.27 -0.76
CA TYR A 26 -1.93 0.90 -0.26
C TYR A 26 -1.61 0.81 1.24
N LEU A 27 -0.73 1.66 1.78
CA LEU A 27 -0.40 1.65 3.20
C LEU A 27 -1.56 2.15 4.06
N SER A 28 -2.35 3.09 3.55
CA SER A 28 -3.61 3.49 4.18
C SER A 28 -4.57 2.29 4.28
N GLU A 29 -4.72 1.48 3.23
CA GLU A 29 -5.58 0.28 3.29
C GLU A 29 -5.08 -0.75 4.31
N VAL A 30 -3.76 -0.94 4.41
CA VAL A 30 -3.15 -1.79 5.45
C VAL A 30 -3.52 -1.26 6.84
N ARG A 31 -3.40 0.05 7.07
CA ARG A 31 -3.80 0.69 8.32
C ARG A 31 -5.29 0.56 8.58
N TYR A 32 -6.15 0.79 7.60
CA TYR A 32 -7.61 0.71 7.77
C TYR A 32 -8.06 -0.70 8.07
N ALA A 33 -7.54 -1.71 7.39
CA ALA A 33 -7.83 -3.11 7.69
C ALA A 33 -7.49 -3.44 9.15
N LEU A 34 -6.32 -3.02 9.63
CA LEU A 34 -5.87 -3.17 11.01
C LEU A 34 -6.81 -2.48 12.01
N MET A 35 -7.07 -1.19 11.82
CA MET A 35 -7.85 -0.39 12.75
C MET A 35 -9.32 -0.82 12.79
N LEU A 36 -9.92 -1.14 11.65
CA LEU A 36 -11.32 -1.59 11.59
C LEU A 36 -11.53 -2.91 12.32
N GLN A 37 -10.59 -3.87 12.22
CA GLN A 37 -10.70 -5.09 13.02
C GLN A 37 -10.54 -4.81 14.52
N ARG A 38 -9.64 -3.88 14.89
CA ARG A 38 -9.39 -3.55 16.30
C ARG A 38 -10.53 -2.80 16.97
N VAL A 39 -11.24 -1.94 16.23
CA VAL A 39 -12.43 -1.25 16.74
C VAL A 39 -13.53 -2.26 17.10
N LYS A 40 -13.72 -3.30 16.27
CA LYS A 40 -14.80 -4.28 16.49
C LYS A 40 -14.43 -5.38 17.49
N TYR A 41 -13.21 -5.92 17.41
CA TYR A 41 -12.82 -7.13 18.14
C TYR A 41 -11.71 -6.90 19.19
N GLY A 42 -11.29 -5.65 19.41
CA GLY A 42 -10.29 -5.26 20.40
C GLY A 42 -8.86 -5.10 19.84
N ALA A 43 -7.97 -4.49 20.62
CA ALA A 43 -6.64 -4.08 20.17
C ALA A 43 -5.75 -5.22 19.65
N GLY A 44 -5.98 -6.46 20.10
CA GLY A 44 -5.25 -7.65 19.64
C GLY A 44 -5.87 -8.34 18.42
N ALA A 45 -6.99 -7.82 17.88
CA ALA A 45 -7.74 -8.51 16.84
C ALA A 45 -6.97 -8.69 15.54
N LEU A 46 -6.15 -7.72 15.15
CA LEU A 46 -5.26 -7.88 14.01
C LEU A 46 -3.91 -7.29 14.40
N THR A 47 -2.84 -8.03 14.14
CA THR A 47 -1.47 -7.61 14.43
C THR A 47 -0.81 -7.02 13.18
N VAL A 48 0.26 -6.26 13.39
CA VAL A 48 1.05 -5.68 12.28
C VAL A 48 1.64 -6.78 11.37
N PRO A 49 2.23 -7.87 11.89
CA PRO A 49 2.69 -8.97 11.03
C PRO A 49 1.57 -9.65 10.22
N GLU A 50 0.38 -9.85 10.80
CA GLU A 50 -0.76 -10.44 10.09
C GLU A 50 -1.22 -9.54 8.94
N VAL A 51 -1.42 -8.24 9.19
CA VAL A 51 -1.91 -7.34 8.14
C VAL A 51 -0.86 -7.12 7.04
N LEU A 52 0.44 -7.14 7.37
CA LEU A 52 1.51 -7.13 6.37
C LEU A 52 1.56 -8.42 5.56
N THR A 53 1.32 -9.57 6.18
CA THR A 53 1.18 -10.86 5.47
C THR A 53 -0.02 -10.81 4.51
N MET A 54 -1.13 -10.22 4.92
CA MET A 54 -2.29 -9.97 4.05
C MET A 54 -1.93 -9.08 2.85
N ALA A 55 -1.14 -8.04 3.10
CA ALA A 55 -0.72 -7.03 2.11
C ALA A 55 0.35 -7.53 1.12
N THR A 56 0.99 -8.67 1.38
CA THR A 56 2.12 -9.16 0.61
C THR A 56 1.93 -10.62 0.19
N VAL A 57 2.28 -11.56 1.06
CA VAL A 57 2.28 -13.01 0.81
C VAL A 57 0.90 -13.51 0.39
N ASN A 58 -0.15 -13.11 1.11
CA ASN A 58 -1.51 -13.58 0.80
C ASN A 58 -2.03 -12.99 -0.51
N GLY A 59 -1.61 -11.76 -0.86
CA GLY A 59 -1.91 -11.14 -2.15
C GLY A 59 -1.28 -11.92 -3.31
N ALA A 60 0.02 -12.24 -3.19
CA ALA A 60 0.70 -13.10 -4.16
C ALA A 60 -0.02 -14.45 -4.32
N LYS A 61 -0.36 -15.09 -3.20
CA LYS A 61 -1.10 -16.36 -3.19
C LYS A 61 -2.49 -16.24 -3.82
N ALA A 62 -3.23 -15.17 -3.54
CA ALA A 62 -4.57 -14.95 -4.12
C ALA A 62 -4.53 -14.79 -5.65
N LEU A 63 -3.43 -14.25 -6.18
CA LEU A 63 -3.22 -14.05 -7.61
C LEU A 63 -2.49 -15.22 -8.29
N ASN A 64 -2.21 -16.31 -7.57
CA ASN A 64 -1.39 -17.44 -8.03
C ASN A 64 0.00 -17.02 -8.53
N PHE A 65 0.58 -15.96 -7.96
CA PHE A 65 1.96 -15.63 -8.20
C PHE A 65 2.88 -16.45 -7.30
N GLU A 66 3.90 -17.01 -7.92
CA GLU A 66 4.95 -17.75 -7.23
C GLU A 66 6.16 -16.86 -7.00
N GLN A 67 6.88 -17.09 -5.91
CA GLN A 67 8.17 -16.46 -5.64
C GLN A 67 8.14 -14.91 -5.61
N ILE A 68 7.03 -14.31 -5.18
CA ILE A 68 6.91 -12.86 -4.88
C ILE A 68 6.20 -12.63 -3.54
N GLY A 69 6.35 -11.44 -2.96
CA GLY A 69 5.68 -11.06 -1.70
C GLY A 69 6.45 -11.46 -0.44
N LYS A 70 7.66 -12.02 -0.58
CA LYS A 70 8.64 -12.22 0.50
C LYS A 70 10.03 -11.83 0.03
N ILE A 71 10.86 -11.44 0.99
CA ILE A 71 12.29 -11.21 0.76
C ILE A 71 13.04 -12.51 1.07
N GLU A 72 13.17 -13.36 0.06
CA GLU A 72 13.83 -14.67 0.17
C GLU A 72 14.71 -14.93 -1.06
N LYS A 73 15.76 -15.75 -0.91
CA LYS A 73 16.64 -16.11 -2.03
C LYS A 73 15.85 -16.86 -3.10
N GLY A 74 15.99 -16.44 -4.36
CA GLY A 74 15.28 -17.02 -5.50
C GLY A 74 13.93 -16.35 -5.80
N TRP A 75 13.49 -15.40 -4.97
CA TRP A 75 12.26 -14.64 -5.16
C TRP A 75 12.52 -13.38 -5.99
N ALA A 76 11.47 -12.83 -6.59
CA ALA A 76 11.54 -11.57 -7.31
C ALA A 76 12.05 -10.45 -6.39
N ALA A 77 12.90 -9.59 -6.95
CA ALA A 77 13.38 -8.40 -6.26
C ALA A 77 12.33 -7.29 -6.31
N ASP A 78 11.19 -7.53 -5.65
CA ASP A 78 10.08 -6.59 -5.48
C ASP A 78 10.14 -6.01 -4.07
N LEU A 79 10.51 -4.73 -3.96
CA LEU A 79 10.77 -4.06 -2.68
C LEU A 79 10.13 -2.67 -2.65
N ALA A 80 9.55 -2.30 -1.52
CA ALA A 80 9.18 -0.93 -1.21
C ALA A 80 9.91 -0.49 0.07
N LEU A 81 10.59 0.64 0.00
CA LEU A 81 11.40 1.19 1.09
C LEU A 81 10.76 2.49 1.56
N PHE A 82 10.57 2.61 2.87
CA PHE A 82 9.95 3.78 3.50
C PHE A 82 10.94 4.44 4.45
N ASP A 83 10.98 5.77 4.46
CA ASP A 83 11.85 6.53 5.34
C ASP A 83 11.13 6.86 6.64
N ILE A 84 11.48 6.11 7.69
CA ILE A 84 10.92 6.27 9.03
C ILE A 84 11.76 7.18 9.93
N SER A 85 12.75 7.88 9.36
CA SER A 85 13.56 8.86 10.12
C SER A 85 12.89 10.24 10.21
N THR A 86 11.73 10.41 9.56
CA THR A 86 11.01 11.69 9.51
C THR A 86 10.26 11.98 10.82
N PHE A 87 9.80 13.23 10.95
CA PHE A 87 9.08 13.71 12.12
C PHE A 87 7.83 12.88 12.44
N ASP A 88 7.12 12.37 11.43
CA ASP A 88 5.87 11.64 11.61
C ASP A 88 6.05 10.31 12.37
N TYR A 89 7.29 9.80 12.44
CA TYR A 89 7.65 8.56 13.12
C TYR A 89 8.49 8.80 14.39
N ALA A 90 8.73 10.06 14.79
CA ALA A 90 9.53 10.37 15.96
C ALA A 90 8.94 9.73 17.23
N GLY A 91 9.74 8.93 17.93
CA GLY A 91 9.33 8.17 19.12
C GLY A 91 8.85 6.73 18.84
N GLY A 92 8.67 6.35 17.57
CA GLY A 92 8.24 5.00 17.15
C GLY A 92 9.36 3.98 16.94
N GLN A 93 10.61 4.30 17.31
CA GLN A 93 11.79 3.51 16.92
C GLN A 93 11.91 2.15 17.60
N SER A 94 11.13 1.87 18.65
CA SER A 94 11.12 0.55 19.31
C SER A 94 10.56 -0.56 18.41
N ASP A 95 9.66 -0.22 17.50
CA ASP A 95 9.14 -1.10 16.46
C ASP A 95 8.94 -0.30 15.17
N PRO A 96 9.97 -0.19 14.32
CA PRO A 96 9.94 0.46 13.01
C PRO A 96 8.79 0.05 12.11
N VAL A 97 8.43 -1.24 12.13
CA VAL A 97 7.42 -1.80 11.23
C VAL A 97 6.04 -1.43 11.73
N ALA A 98 5.79 -1.53 13.04
CA ALA A 98 4.55 -1.03 13.62
C ALA A 98 4.43 0.49 13.47
N SER A 99 5.52 1.25 13.64
CA SER A 99 5.52 2.70 13.47
C SER A 99 5.14 3.12 12.04
N LEU A 100 5.65 2.42 11.02
CA LEU A 100 5.23 2.64 9.63
C LEU A 100 3.71 2.53 9.47
N ILE A 101 3.11 1.52 10.08
CA ILE A 101 1.67 1.25 9.95
C ILE A 101 0.81 2.15 10.86
N PHE A 102 1.27 2.56 12.04
CA PHE A 102 0.45 3.33 12.99
C PHE A 102 0.64 4.85 12.95
N CYS A 103 1.84 5.34 12.66
CA CYS A 103 2.20 6.73 12.96
C CYS A 103 2.19 7.63 11.72
N GLY A 104 2.94 7.27 10.69
CA GLY A 104 3.19 8.16 9.54
C GLY A 104 1.93 8.57 8.79
N ASN A 105 1.87 9.79 8.27
CA ASN A 105 0.82 10.21 7.34
C ASN A 105 1.29 10.22 5.87
N ASN A 106 2.61 10.24 5.66
CA ASN A 106 3.22 10.11 4.36
C ASN A 106 3.43 8.63 4.05
N HIS A 107 2.65 8.12 3.12
CA HIS A 107 2.70 6.73 2.68
C HIS A 107 3.45 6.54 1.37
N ASN A 108 4.16 7.57 0.90
CA ASN A 108 5.00 7.45 -0.29
C ASN A 108 6.24 6.62 0.04
N ALA A 109 6.46 5.57 -0.76
CA ALA A 109 7.72 4.86 -0.75
C ALA A 109 8.84 5.80 -1.22
N LYS A 110 9.96 5.82 -0.49
CA LYS A 110 11.17 6.52 -0.92
C LYS A 110 11.82 5.81 -2.09
N TYR A 111 11.80 4.48 -2.08
CA TYR A 111 12.22 3.67 -3.21
C TYR A 111 11.24 2.53 -3.46
N THR A 112 11.01 2.24 -4.73
CA THR A 112 10.25 1.05 -5.17
C THR A 112 11.07 0.34 -6.22
N ILE A 113 11.25 -0.96 -6.04
CA ILE A 113 11.98 -1.85 -6.93
C ILE A 113 10.98 -2.91 -7.39
N VAL A 114 10.90 -3.13 -8.70
CA VAL A 114 10.07 -4.17 -9.31
C VAL A 114 10.97 -5.05 -10.17
N ASN A 115 11.06 -6.32 -9.81
CA ASN A 115 11.90 -7.34 -10.43
C ASN A 115 13.35 -6.83 -10.64
N GLY A 116 13.91 -6.19 -9.61
CA GLY A 116 15.27 -5.67 -9.61
C GLY A 116 15.46 -4.32 -10.32
N ARG A 117 14.40 -3.70 -10.83
CA ARG A 117 14.45 -2.37 -11.46
C ARG A 117 13.88 -1.32 -10.53
N VAL A 118 14.64 -0.26 -10.27
CA VAL A 118 14.14 0.91 -9.52
C VAL A 118 13.11 1.64 -10.38
N VAL A 119 11.89 1.77 -9.87
CA VAL A 119 10.77 2.48 -10.52
C VAL A 119 10.34 3.73 -9.75
N VAL A 120 10.68 3.81 -8.47
CA VAL A 120 10.62 5.03 -7.66
C VAL A 120 12.00 5.24 -7.04
N ASP A 121 12.55 6.44 -7.20
CA ASP A 121 13.86 6.87 -6.69
C ASP A 121 13.69 8.19 -5.92
N ASP A 122 14.06 8.18 -4.64
CA ASP A 122 13.86 9.27 -3.68
C ASP A 122 12.45 9.91 -3.73
N GLY A 123 11.42 9.07 -3.81
CA GLY A 123 10.01 9.47 -3.85
C GLY A 123 9.52 10.01 -5.20
N ARG A 124 10.32 9.86 -6.27
CA ARG A 124 9.97 10.28 -7.65
C ARG A 124 9.89 9.11 -8.60
N LEU A 125 8.95 9.16 -9.55
CA LEU A 125 8.82 8.13 -10.59
C LEU A 125 10.00 8.17 -11.57
N VAL A 126 10.67 7.04 -11.76
CA VAL A 126 11.81 6.93 -12.67
C VAL A 126 11.33 7.02 -14.13
N GLY A 127 11.87 8.00 -14.87
CA GLY A 127 11.58 8.17 -16.30
C GLY A 127 10.21 8.78 -16.60
N ILE A 128 9.51 9.32 -15.60
CA ILE A 128 8.20 9.95 -15.75
C ILE A 128 8.28 11.42 -15.33
N ASP A 129 7.83 12.31 -16.20
CA ASP A 129 7.54 13.69 -15.83
C ASP A 129 6.17 13.75 -15.16
N GLU A 130 6.17 13.85 -13.83
CA GLU A 130 4.98 13.85 -12.98
C GLU A 130 4.07 15.07 -13.25
N GLU A 131 4.65 16.23 -13.58
CA GLU A 131 3.89 17.45 -13.86
C GLU A 131 3.14 17.31 -15.20
N LEU A 132 3.84 16.83 -16.23
CA LEU A 132 3.24 16.55 -17.53
C LEU A 132 2.18 15.44 -17.43
N LEU A 133 2.42 14.40 -16.63
CA LEU A 133 1.45 13.34 -16.41
C LEU A 133 0.18 13.88 -15.73
N ALA A 134 0.34 14.70 -14.69
CA ALA A 134 -0.77 15.35 -14.00
C ALA A 134 -1.55 16.28 -14.95
N GLN A 135 -0.85 17.01 -15.82
CA GLN A 135 -1.50 17.84 -16.85
C GLN A 135 -2.36 16.99 -17.80
N LYS A 136 -1.81 15.91 -18.34
CA LYS A 136 -2.56 15.00 -19.21
C LYS A 136 -3.79 14.41 -18.51
N GLY A 137 -3.65 14.04 -17.24
CA GLY A 137 -4.77 13.58 -16.41
C GLY A 137 -5.89 14.61 -16.31
N ARG A 138 -5.55 15.88 -16.02
CA ARG A 138 -6.52 16.99 -15.99
C ARG A 138 -7.22 17.20 -17.33
N GLU A 139 -6.47 17.14 -18.44
CA GLU A 139 -7.04 17.29 -19.78
C GLU A 139 -8.05 16.18 -20.12
N VAL A 140 -7.74 14.93 -19.78
CA VAL A 140 -8.65 13.79 -19.97
C VAL A 140 -9.89 13.94 -19.09
N SER A 141 -9.71 14.27 -17.81
CA SER A 141 -10.83 14.48 -16.88
C SER A 141 -11.78 15.58 -17.37
N ASN A 142 -11.25 16.71 -17.86
CA ASN A 142 -12.06 17.79 -18.41
C ASN A 142 -12.87 17.36 -19.64
N LYS A 143 -12.32 16.49 -20.50
CA LYS A 143 -13.07 15.94 -21.64
C LYS A 143 -14.22 15.04 -21.16
N LEU A 144 -13.99 14.23 -20.13
CA LEU A 144 -15.03 13.39 -19.53
C LEU A 144 -16.14 14.24 -18.91
N TYR A 145 -15.81 15.29 -18.16
CA TYR A 145 -16.80 16.19 -17.58
C TYR A 145 -17.66 16.89 -18.63
N LYS A 146 -17.05 17.37 -19.72
CA LYS A 146 -17.79 17.95 -20.86
C LYS A 146 -18.75 16.95 -21.50
N LYS A 147 -18.29 15.72 -21.72
CA LYS A 147 -19.12 14.66 -22.31
C LYS A 147 -20.30 14.29 -21.40
N ALA A 148 -20.10 14.34 -20.08
CA ALA A 148 -21.11 14.06 -19.08
C ALA A 148 -22.05 15.25 -18.79
N GLY A 149 -21.80 16.44 -19.35
CA GLY A 149 -22.58 17.64 -19.09
C GLY A 149 -22.42 18.22 -17.68
N ILE A 150 -21.31 17.92 -17.00
CA ILE A 150 -20.99 18.46 -15.67
C ILE A 150 -20.47 19.91 -15.78
N ILE A 151 -19.69 20.17 -16.84
CA ILE A 151 -19.22 21.50 -17.28
C ILE A 151 -19.40 21.62 -18.79
#